data_AF-A0A1G3Q4A1-F1
#
_entry.id   AF-A0A1G3Q4A1-F1
#
_cell.length_a   1.000
_cell.length_b   1.000
_cell.length_c   1.000
_cell.angle_alpha   90.00
_cell.angle_beta   90.00
_cell.angle_gamma   90.00
#
_symmetry.space_group_name_H-M   'P 1'
#
loop_
_entity.id
_entity.type
_entity.pdbx_description
1 polymer ?
#
loop_
_entity_poly.entity_id
_entity_poly.type
_entity_poly.pdbx_seq_one_letter_code
_entity_poly.pdbx_strand_id
1 'polypeptide(L)'
;MDNDNKISQIVNQAKSSFLKGEVVDSAREVLEYSLEKEFSKSKKNRRVLIVWAILIFLVLMGGAAFFTVYMIQQKQTNVNVDITDFEDLKLTELLKSASTDKSRITFLEQDIKQLVFQKNQEAEQINGQTEQLIQIAKQKGLSKPEEAAEIAMLQKQGAAKIASINQKYDSKISMKKEEIGDLKASLKEKGESGDVSQESGAYSEYEKIFEIRLEKTKLYYEAKIKELNKQNLKDIAQMQKLNQELIKVLILKYNPNFKEDAVKALIAVKYSTVGGTLGEYNALLAKENIISKDDFDAMKMKAANFTTVFSRIYSIPYTNSVPSALAGIKYFHDSALKDYDALWQKALKIVEKKNKLIDTYEYAFEYYTKIGRETGYILDPRDPKKMVVYINKAYLIKKGDTAIVFRNDDEYIGKIKLDPQADAVIAEVIELAEGEKILPLDRILINIKQ
;
A
#
# COMPACT_ATOMS: atom_id res chain seq x y z
N MET A 1 41.92 -2.47 11.70
CA MET A 1 40.81 -1.55 11.35
C MET A 1 39.97 -2.17 10.23
N ASP A 2 39.39 -3.36 10.42
CA ASP A 2 38.69 -4.08 9.34
C ASP A 2 37.38 -4.76 9.80
N ASN A 3 36.86 -4.38 10.98
CA ASN A 3 35.63 -4.95 11.55
C ASN A 3 34.46 -3.95 11.62
N ASP A 4 34.71 -2.65 11.52
CA ASP A 4 33.65 -1.64 11.60
C ASP A 4 32.77 -1.63 10.34
N ASN A 5 33.34 -1.96 9.18
CA ASN A 5 32.59 -2.08 7.91
C ASN A 5 31.61 -3.26 7.89
N LYS A 6 31.92 -4.37 8.60
CA LYS A 6 31.04 -5.55 8.66
C LYS A 6 29.82 -5.31 9.55
N ILE A 7 29.97 -4.55 10.63
CA ILE A 7 28.86 -4.22 11.54
C ILE A 7 27.89 -3.24 10.87
N SER A 8 28.39 -2.26 10.11
CA SER A 8 27.53 -1.35 9.34
C SER A 8 26.72 -2.05 8.23
N GLN A 9 27.26 -3.11 7.63
CA GLN A 9 26.54 -3.89 6.61
C GLN A 9 25.42 -4.72 7.22
N ILE A 10 25.64 -5.34 8.39
CA ILE A 10 24.62 -6.14 9.09
C ILE A 10 23.46 -5.25 9.59
N VAL A 11 23.76 -4.06 10.09
CA VAL A 11 22.74 -3.09 10.54
C VAL A 11 21.93 -2.52 9.37
N ASN A 12 22.56 -2.30 8.21
CA ASN A 12 21.86 -1.85 7.01
C ASN A 12 21.00 -2.97 6.36
N GLN A 13 21.47 -4.23 6.40
CA GLN A 13 20.67 -5.38 5.99
C GLN A 13 19.45 -5.61 6.89
N ALA A 14 19.60 -5.43 8.21
CA ALA A 14 18.50 -5.53 9.17
C ALA A 14 17.46 -4.41 8.97
N LYS A 15 17.88 -3.19 8.59
CA LYS A 15 16.96 -2.10 8.21
C LYS A 15 16.23 -2.37 6.89
N SER A 16 16.87 -3.02 5.92
CA SER A 16 16.22 -3.39 4.65
C SER A 16 15.25 -4.58 4.75
N SER A 17 15.39 -5.43 5.76
CA SER A 17 14.46 -6.56 5.99
C SER A 17 13.18 -6.15 6.73
N PHE A 18 13.19 -4.99 7.41
CA PHE A 18 12.04 -4.49 8.18
C PHE A 18 11.02 -3.72 7.33
N LEU A 19 11.38 -3.35 6.10
CA LEU A 19 10.51 -2.66 5.14
C LEU A 19 10.28 -3.54 3.89
N LYS A 20 9.77 -4.76 4.08
CA LYS A 20 9.18 -5.52 2.97
C LYS A 20 7.73 -5.07 2.77
N GLY A 21 7.54 -4.12 1.86
CA GLY A 21 6.20 -3.76 1.38
C GLY A 21 6.04 -2.33 0.88
N GLU A 22 7.03 -1.77 0.17
CA GLU A 22 6.72 -0.63 -0.71
C GLU A 22 6.33 -1.16 -2.09
N VAL A 23 5.03 -1.06 -2.35
CA VAL A 23 4.43 -1.17 -3.67
C VAL A 23 5.05 -0.06 -4.52
N VAL A 24 5.85 -0.46 -5.50
CA VAL A 24 6.31 0.43 -6.57
C VAL A 24 5.06 0.89 -7.33
N ASP A 25 4.76 2.18 -7.22
CA ASP A 25 3.70 2.86 -7.95
C ASP A 25 4.15 3.03 -9.42
N SER A 26 3.85 2.04 -10.26
CA SER A 26 4.13 2.08 -11.70
C SER A 26 3.03 2.81 -12.46
N ALA A 27 2.84 4.10 -12.16
CA ALA A 27 1.97 5.00 -12.92
C ALA A 27 2.39 6.47 -12.79
N ARG A 28 3.60 6.82 -13.24
CA ARG A 28 3.91 8.19 -13.72
C ARG A 28 4.76 8.10 -14.96
N GLU A 29 4.27 8.71 -16.05
CA GLU A 29 5.07 8.96 -17.24
C GLU A 29 6.32 9.75 -16.85
N VAL A 30 7.49 9.18 -17.17
CA VAL A 30 8.78 9.81 -17.00
C VAL A 30 8.89 10.92 -18.05
N LEU A 31 8.60 12.16 -17.65
CA LEU A 31 9.08 13.31 -18.41
C LEU A 31 10.59 13.36 -18.27
N GLU A 32 11.29 13.00 -19.34
CA GLU A 32 12.75 12.99 -19.43
C GLU A 32 13.30 14.41 -19.21
N TYR A 33 13.76 14.66 -17.97
CA TYR A 33 14.35 15.94 -17.56
C TYR A 33 15.77 16.04 -18.11
N SER A 34 15.89 16.58 -19.32
CA SER A 34 17.18 16.86 -19.96
C SER A 34 17.84 18.10 -19.33
N LEU A 35 18.85 17.87 -18.47
CA LEU A 35 19.71 18.90 -17.90
C LEU A 35 20.33 19.80 -18.98
N GLU A 36 20.65 19.23 -20.15
CA GLU A 36 21.23 19.94 -21.29
C GLU A 36 20.34 21.09 -21.80
N LYS A 37 19.02 20.89 -21.79
CA LYS A 37 18.03 21.88 -22.25
C LYS A 37 17.87 23.04 -21.26
N GLU A 38 17.98 22.76 -19.96
CA GLU A 38 17.97 23.75 -18.88
C GLU A 38 19.27 24.59 -18.83
N PHE A 39 20.44 23.97 -19.03
CA PHE A 39 21.72 24.69 -19.06
C PHE A 39 21.85 25.66 -20.25
N SER A 40 21.22 25.36 -21.39
CA SER A 40 21.20 26.25 -22.54
C SER A 40 20.43 27.56 -22.29
N LYS A 41 19.41 27.54 -21.41
CA LYS A 41 18.63 28.73 -21.03
C LYS A 41 19.36 29.63 -20.01
N SER A 42 20.27 29.09 -19.20
CA SER A 42 20.96 29.88 -18.15
C SER A 42 22.17 30.69 -18.65
N LYS A 43 22.66 30.39 -19.86
CA LYS A 43 23.88 31.00 -20.41
C LYS A 43 23.78 32.50 -20.72
N LYS A 44 22.57 33.08 -20.72
CA LYS A 44 22.33 34.47 -21.15
C LYS A 44 22.05 35.47 -20.04
N ASN A 45 22.09 35.08 -18.76
CA ASN A 45 21.85 36.03 -17.67
C ASN A 45 22.66 35.68 -16.42
N ARG A 46 23.95 36.07 -16.38
CA ARG A 46 24.77 36.03 -15.17
C ARG A 46 24.23 37.07 -14.17
N ARG A 47 23.20 36.69 -13.41
CA ARG A 47 22.71 37.50 -12.29
C ARG A 47 23.80 37.53 -11.22
N VAL A 48 24.41 38.70 -11.04
CA VAL A 48 25.36 39.05 -9.96
C VAL A 48 24.92 38.53 -8.58
N LEU A 49 23.61 38.42 -8.37
CA LEU A 49 22.96 37.85 -7.19
C LEU A 49 23.38 36.39 -6.89
N ILE A 50 23.58 35.54 -7.90
CA ILE A 50 24.02 34.15 -7.70
C ILE A 50 25.48 34.11 -7.25
N VAL A 51 26.33 34.99 -7.79
CA VAL A 51 27.73 35.09 -7.37
C VAL A 51 27.81 35.54 -5.90
N TRP A 52 27.01 36.53 -5.49
CA TRP A 52 26.92 36.94 -4.08
C TRP A 52 26.37 35.84 -3.17
N ALA A 53 25.38 35.05 -3.62
CA ALA A 53 24.86 33.93 -2.84
C ALA A 53 25.93 32.85 -2.60
N ILE A 54 26.75 32.55 -3.61
CA ILE A 54 27.87 31.59 -3.47
C ILE A 54 28.95 32.13 -2.53
N LEU A 55 29.25 33.43 -2.60
CA LEU A 55 30.25 34.08 -1.74
C LEU A 55 29.81 34.08 -0.27
N ILE A 56 28.54 34.39 0.01
CA ILE A 56 27.96 34.33 1.36
C ILE A 56 27.96 32.89 1.89
N PHE A 57 27.62 31.91 1.05
CA PHE A 57 27.65 30.50 1.43
C PHE A 57 29.06 30.04 1.81
N LEU A 58 30.09 30.44 1.05
CA LEU A 58 31.50 30.16 1.35
C LEU A 58 31.96 30.78 2.68
N VAL A 59 31.55 32.03 2.96
CA VAL A 59 31.87 32.70 4.22
C VAL A 59 31.16 32.02 5.41
N LEU A 60 29.90 31.62 5.25
CA LEU A 60 29.17 30.87 6.27
C LEU A 60 29.81 29.51 6.54
N MET A 61 30.27 28.82 5.49
CA MET A 61 30.92 27.52 5.65
C MET A 61 32.29 27.65 6.33
N GLY A 62 33.08 28.67 5.96
CA GLY A 62 34.32 29.01 6.65
C GLY A 62 34.11 29.43 8.10
N GLY A 63 33.07 30.20 8.38
CA GLY A 63 32.67 30.61 9.73
C GLY A 63 32.21 29.43 10.58
N ALA A 64 31.44 28.50 10.03
CA ALA A 64 31.02 27.28 10.72
C ALA A 64 32.22 26.37 11.03
N ALA A 65 33.16 26.22 10.10
CA ALA A 65 34.40 25.47 10.33
C ALA A 65 35.30 26.13 11.39
N PHE A 66 35.42 27.46 11.36
CA PHE A 66 36.16 28.18 12.40
C PHE A 66 35.48 28.04 13.77
N PHE A 67 34.14 28.11 13.82
CA PHE A 67 33.36 27.97 15.04
C PHE A 67 33.44 26.56 15.64
N THR A 68 33.44 25.51 14.81
CA THR A 68 33.63 24.14 15.29
C THR A 68 35.04 23.91 15.83
N VAL A 69 36.08 24.44 15.16
CA VAL A 69 37.46 24.38 15.66
C VAL A 69 37.61 25.15 16.98
N TYR A 70 37.01 26.34 17.08
CA TYR A 70 37.01 27.15 18.31
C TYR A 70 36.28 26.44 19.47
N MET A 71 35.13 25.82 19.21
CA MET A 71 34.41 24.98 20.18
C MET A 71 35.21 23.75 20.62
N ILE A 72 35.96 23.13 19.71
CA ILE A 72 36.81 21.97 20.03
C ILE A 72 38.02 22.40 20.88
N GLN A 73 38.65 23.54 20.57
CA GLN A 73 39.74 24.08 21.37
C GLN A 73 39.28 24.52 22.77
N GLN A 74 38.08 25.11 22.92
CA GLN A 74 37.54 25.44 24.25
C GLN A 74 37.18 24.20 25.08
N LYS A 75 36.89 23.07 24.43
CA LYS A 75 36.63 21.78 25.10
C LYS A 75 37.88 20.94 25.33
N GLN A 76 39.06 21.41 24.89
CA GLN A 76 40.35 20.86 25.27
C GLN A 76 40.96 21.63 26.45
N THR A 77 40.23 21.72 27.56
CA THR A 77 40.87 21.74 28.88
C THR A 77 41.05 20.29 29.32
N ASN A 78 42.27 19.77 29.18
CA ASN A 78 42.80 18.56 29.80
C ASN A 78 41.78 17.44 30.02
N VAL A 79 41.52 16.63 29.00
CA VAL A 79 41.40 15.20 29.26
C VAL A 79 42.83 14.72 29.51
N ASN A 80 43.32 14.99 30.73
CA ASN A 80 44.37 14.18 31.31
C ASN A 80 43.77 12.78 31.33
N VAL A 81 44.20 11.91 30.42
CA VAL A 81 44.08 10.48 30.66
C VAL A 81 45.06 10.24 31.79
N ASP A 82 44.59 10.55 32.99
CA ASP A 82 45.32 10.28 34.21
C ASP A 82 45.44 8.76 34.26
N ILE A 83 46.68 8.30 34.22
CA ILE A 83 47.07 6.89 34.34
C ILE A 83 46.87 6.51 35.81
N THR A 84 45.65 6.65 36.32
CA THR A 84 45.28 6.24 37.69
C THR A 84 44.76 4.79 37.71
N ASP A 85 44.46 4.21 36.55
CA ASP A 85 44.06 2.80 36.42
C ASP A 85 45.24 1.80 36.54
N PHE A 86 46.48 2.29 36.71
CA PHE A 86 47.67 1.45 36.89
C PHE A 86 48.40 1.65 38.23
N GLU A 87 47.93 2.53 39.13
CA GLU A 87 48.43 2.58 40.51
C GLU A 87 47.95 1.39 41.35
N ASP A 88 46.75 0.86 41.07
CA ASP A 88 46.13 -0.27 41.79
C ASP A 88 46.91 -1.59 41.63
N LEU A 89 47.59 -1.80 40.50
CA LEU A 89 48.41 -2.99 40.28
C LEU A 89 49.72 -2.95 41.09
N LYS A 90 50.29 -1.75 41.29
CA LYS A 90 51.58 -1.56 41.94
C LYS A 90 51.49 -1.60 43.48
N LEU A 91 50.36 -1.14 44.03
CA LEU A 91 50.08 -1.19 45.47
C LEU A 91 49.73 -2.60 45.95
N THR A 92 49.01 -3.38 45.14
CA THR A 92 48.73 -4.80 45.43
C THR A 92 50.02 -5.64 45.45
N GLU A 93 51.00 -5.31 44.59
CA GLU A 93 52.33 -5.93 44.58
C GLU A 93 53.20 -5.52 45.77
N LEU A 94 53.17 -4.25 46.16
CA LEU A 94 53.92 -3.73 47.32
C LEU A 94 53.42 -4.29 48.66
N LEU A 95 52.12 -4.58 48.78
CA LEU A 95 51.51 -5.17 49.99
C LEU A 95 51.72 -6.69 50.08
N LYS A 96 51.84 -7.37 48.93
CA LYS A 96 52.22 -8.79 48.86
C LYS A 96 53.63 -9.06 49.40
N SER A 97 54.49 -8.04 49.35
CA SER A 97 55.89 -8.09 49.77
C SER A 97 56.11 -7.96 51.29
N ALA A 98 55.11 -7.58 52.08
CA ALA A 98 55.25 -7.30 53.52
C ALA A 98 54.21 -8.01 54.42
N SER A 99 53.55 -9.06 53.91
CA SER A 99 52.34 -9.61 54.52
C SER A 99 52.61 -10.51 55.75
N THR A 100 52.18 -10.07 56.93
CA THR A 100 51.79 -10.99 58.02
C THR A 100 50.50 -11.72 57.65
N ASP A 101 50.23 -12.90 58.23
CA ASP A 101 49.00 -13.68 57.97
C ASP A 101 47.71 -12.85 58.26
N LYS A 102 47.81 -11.82 59.13
CA LYS A 102 46.72 -10.90 59.50
C LYS A 102 46.33 -9.93 58.38
N SER A 103 47.31 -9.32 57.69
CA SER A 103 47.04 -8.41 56.56
C SER A 103 46.39 -9.14 55.38
N ARG A 104 46.78 -10.41 55.16
CA ARG A 104 46.18 -11.27 54.14
C ARG A 104 44.71 -11.59 54.44
N ILE A 105 44.37 -11.84 55.70
CA ILE A 105 42.97 -12.02 56.12
C ILE A 105 42.15 -10.77 55.82
N THR A 106 42.63 -9.58 56.16
CA THR A 106 41.93 -8.32 55.89
C THR A 106 41.73 -8.08 54.39
N PHE A 107 42.73 -8.35 53.57
CA PHE A 107 42.62 -8.27 52.11
C PHE A 107 41.54 -9.24 51.57
N LEU A 108 41.54 -10.49 52.04
CA LEU A 108 40.53 -11.47 51.63
C LEU A 108 39.11 -11.07 52.09
N GLU A 109 38.97 -10.46 53.27
CA GLU A 109 37.70 -9.93 53.76
C GLU A 109 37.19 -8.76 52.89
N GLN A 110 38.09 -7.87 52.42
CA GLN A 110 37.76 -6.80 51.48
C GLN A 110 37.37 -7.33 50.09
N ASP A 111 38.10 -8.31 49.56
CA ASP A 111 37.77 -8.99 48.31
C ASP A 111 36.37 -9.62 48.38
N ILE A 112 36.01 -10.23 49.52
CA ILE A 112 34.66 -10.78 49.73
C ILE A 112 33.61 -9.65 49.69
N LYS A 113 33.86 -8.51 50.35
CA LYS A 113 32.95 -7.35 50.30
C LYS A 113 32.76 -6.86 48.85
N GLN A 114 33.84 -6.77 48.07
CA GLN A 114 33.78 -6.38 46.66
C GLN A 114 33.01 -7.39 45.81
N LEU A 115 33.23 -8.69 46.01
CA LEU A 115 32.51 -9.76 45.30
C LEU A 115 31.01 -9.73 45.63
N VAL A 116 30.64 -9.48 46.88
CA VAL A 116 29.22 -9.32 47.29
C VAL A 116 28.60 -8.09 46.64
N PHE A 117 29.34 -6.97 46.59
CA PHE A 117 28.88 -5.76 45.92
C PHE A 117 28.64 -5.99 44.42
N GLN A 118 29.61 -6.60 43.71
CA GLN A 118 29.49 -6.93 42.29
C GLN A 118 28.34 -7.89 42.01
N LYS A 119 28.18 -8.93 42.85
CA LYS A 119 27.05 -9.87 42.80
C LYS A 119 25.71 -9.14 42.85
N ASN A 120 25.54 -8.24 43.83
CA ASN A 120 24.29 -7.51 44.02
C ASN A 120 24.03 -6.53 42.86
N GLN A 121 25.06 -5.84 42.39
CA GLN A 121 24.95 -4.91 41.27
C GLN A 121 24.54 -5.62 39.96
N GLU A 122 25.17 -6.75 39.62
CA GLU A 122 24.80 -7.52 38.42
C GLU A 122 23.38 -8.11 38.54
N ALA A 123 22.99 -8.60 39.73
CA ALA A 123 21.64 -9.10 39.97
C ALA A 123 20.58 -8.00 39.82
N GLU A 124 20.85 -6.79 40.32
CA GLU A 124 19.96 -5.64 40.22
C GLU A 124 19.81 -5.16 38.76
N GLN A 125 20.91 -5.16 37.98
CA GLN A 125 20.84 -4.87 36.55
C GLN A 125 19.95 -5.85 35.79
N ILE A 126 20.01 -7.15 36.10
CA ILE A 126 19.15 -8.16 35.46
C ILE A 126 17.70 -8.00 35.89
N ASN A 127 17.43 -7.70 37.16
CA ASN A 127 16.07 -7.39 37.62
C ASN A 127 15.50 -6.19 36.87
N GLY A 128 16.26 -5.10 36.77
CA GLY A 128 15.85 -3.90 36.03
C GLY A 128 15.58 -4.18 34.55
N GLN A 129 16.46 -4.95 33.88
CA GLN A 129 16.25 -5.35 32.47
C GLN A 129 15.01 -6.25 32.31
N THR A 130 14.80 -7.19 33.23
CA THR A 130 13.66 -8.11 33.20
C THR A 130 12.35 -7.35 33.40
N GLU A 131 12.29 -6.43 34.36
CA GLU A 131 11.13 -5.57 34.58
C GLU A 131 10.81 -4.70 33.36
N GLN A 132 11.83 -4.13 32.70
CA GLN A 132 11.65 -3.37 31.47
C GLN A 132 11.04 -4.21 30.35
N LEU A 133 11.57 -5.42 30.13
CA LEU A 133 11.04 -6.34 29.13
C LEU A 133 9.60 -6.75 29.43
N ILE A 134 9.26 -6.94 30.71
CA ILE A 134 7.89 -7.22 31.15
C ILE A 134 6.97 -6.03 30.85
N GLN A 135 7.41 -4.80 31.12
CA GLN A 135 6.63 -3.59 30.79
C GLN A 135 6.42 -3.45 29.29
N ILE A 136 7.44 -3.74 28.48
CA ILE A 136 7.33 -3.78 27.02
C ILE A 136 6.31 -4.83 26.58
N ALA A 137 6.37 -6.05 27.14
CA ALA A 137 5.45 -7.14 26.80
C ALA A 137 3.98 -6.77 27.09
N LYS A 138 3.71 -6.16 28.25
CA LYS A 138 2.37 -5.65 28.62
C LYS A 138 1.81 -4.59 27.66
N GLN A 139 2.69 -3.87 26.98
CA GLN A 139 2.33 -2.77 26.10
C GLN A 139 2.27 -3.16 24.62
N LYS A 140 2.63 -4.40 24.25
CA LYS A 140 2.58 -4.91 22.86
C LYS A 140 1.16 -5.15 22.33
N GLY A 141 0.13 -5.07 23.17
CA GLY A 141 -1.26 -5.32 22.76
C GLY A 141 -1.53 -6.79 22.41
N LEU A 142 -0.78 -7.71 23.00
CA LEU A 142 -0.98 -9.16 22.88
C LEU A 142 -2.33 -9.57 23.48
N SER A 143 -2.84 -10.73 23.09
CA SER A 143 -3.99 -11.31 23.78
C SER A 143 -3.62 -11.64 25.23
N LYS A 144 -4.56 -11.55 26.18
CA LYS A 144 -4.31 -11.85 27.62
C LYS A 144 -3.55 -13.16 27.88
N PRO A 145 -3.84 -14.30 27.23
CA PRO A 145 -3.08 -15.53 27.45
C PRO A 145 -1.64 -15.48 26.88
N GLU A 146 -1.44 -14.83 25.73
CA GLU A 146 -0.11 -14.66 25.13
C GLU A 146 0.77 -13.71 25.96
N GLU A 147 0.18 -12.62 26.46
CA GLU A 147 0.85 -11.69 27.37
C GLU A 147 1.34 -12.40 28.64
N ALA A 148 0.49 -13.20 29.27
CA ALA A 148 0.85 -13.95 30.48
C ALA A 148 1.98 -14.96 30.22
N ALA A 149 1.95 -15.64 29.08
CA ALA A 149 3.00 -16.59 28.68
C ALA A 149 4.35 -15.90 28.45
N GLU A 150 4.36 -14.74 27.78
CA GLU A 150 5.59 -13.98 27.54
C GLU A 150 6.17 -13.40 28.84
N ILE A 151 5.34 -12.87 29.74
CA ILE A 151 5.77 -12.39 31.06
C ILE A 151 6.39 -13.53 31.88
N ALA A 152 5.75 -14.71 31.92
CA ALA A 152 6.27 -15.87 32.64
C ALA A 152 7.62 -16.35 32.07
N MET A 153 7.79 -16.32 30.75
CA MET A 153 9.05 -16.65 30.10
C MET A 153 10.15 -15.66 30.50
N LEU A 154 9.87 -14.35 30.46
CA LEU A 154 10.82 -13.29 30.84
C LEU A 154 11.24 -13.40 32.30
N GLN A 155 10.28 -13.65 33.21
CA GLN A 155 10.57 -13.89 34.63
C GLN A 155 11.45 -15.12 34.84
N LYS A 156 11.17 -16.24 34.15
CA LYS A 156 11.97 -17.46 34.22
C LYS A 156 13.40 -17.22 33.71
N GLN A 157 13.57 -16.49 32.61
CA GLN A 157 14.88 -16.15 32.08
C GLN A 157 15.66 -15.23 33.02
N GLY A 158 15.01 -14.22 33.61
CA GLY A 158 15.61 -13.34 34.62
C GLY A 158 16.08 -14.12 35.84
N ALA A 159 15.22 -14.97 36.40
CA ALA A 159 15.54 -15.82 37.55
C ALA A 159 16.71 -16.78 37.27
N ALA A 160 16.75 -17.38 36.08
CA ALA A 160 17.86 -18.27 35.68
C ALA A 160 19.21 -17.53 35.58
N LYS A 161 19.22 -16.30 35.05
CA LYS A 161 20.43 -15.47 35.00
C LYS A 161 20.90 -15.03 36.39
N ILE A 162 19.97 -14.71 37.29
CA ILE A 162 20.31 -14.39 38.69
C ILE A 162 20.88 -15.61 39.41
N ALA A 163 20.29 -16.80 39.19
CA ALA A 163 20.79 -18.04 39.77
C ALA A 163 22.22 -18.36 39.31
N SER A 164 22.55 -18.14 38.03
CA SER A 164 23.91 -18.38 37.51
C SER A 164 24.93 -17.38 38.07
N ILE A 165 24.54 -16.11 38.26
CA ILE A 165 25.37 -15.11 38.94
C ILE A 165 25.59 -15.49 40.39
N ASN A 166 24.53 -15.88 41.11
CA ASN A 166 24.64 -16.32 42.49
C ASN A 166 25.61 -17.48 42.61
N GLN A 167 25.47 -18.52 41.79
CA GLN A 167 26.38 -19.66 41.79
C GLN A 167 27.84 -19.26 41.52
N LYS A 168 28.08 -18.40 40.53
CA LYS A 168 29.42 -17.92 40.16
C LYS A 168 30.09 -17.16 41.31
N TYR A 169 29.37 -16.24 41.95
CA TYR A 169 29.92 -15.42 43.03
C TYR A 169 30.00 -16.17 44.36
N ASP A 170 29.02 -17.01 44.68
CA ASP A 170 29.00 -17.80 45.92
C ASP A 170 30.14 -18.81 45.96
N SER A 171 30.50 -19.41 44.81
CA SER A 171 31.69 -20.26 44.70
C SER A 171 32.98 -19.48 45.01
N LYS A 172 33.17 -18.30 44.42
CA LYS A 172 34.34 -17.44 44.68
C LYS A 172 34.42 -16.96 46.12
N ILE A 173 33.29 -16.57 46.70
CA ILE A 173 33.20 -16.13 48.09
C ILE A 173 33.52 -17.30 49.03
N SER A 174 33.04 -18.51 48.74
CA SER A 174 33.29 -19.70 49.56
C SER A 174 34.77 -20.07 49.58
N MET A 175 35.43 -20.10 48.42
CA MET A 175 36.88 -20.36 48.34
C MET A 175 37.70 -19.36 49.16
N LYS A 176 37.36 -18.05 49.09
CA LYS A 176 38.05 -17.03 49.89
C LYS A 176 37.76 -17.13 51.38
N LYS A 177 36.55 -17.55 51.78
CA LYS A 177 36.21 -17.80 53.18
C LYS A 177 36.97 -18.98 53.76
N GLU A 178 37.18 -20.03 52.96
CA GLU A 178 37.99 -21.19 53.32
C GLU A 178 39.46 -20.78 53.54
N GLU A 179 40.03 -20.00 52.61
CA GLU A 179 41.40 -19.46 52.74
C GLU A 179 41.57 -18.59 54.00
N ILE A 180 40.57 -17.76 54.34
CA ILE A 180 40.55 -17.01 55.60
C ILE A 180 40.53 -17.95 56.81
N GLY A 181 39.74 -19.04 56.74
CA GLY A 181 39.64 -20.05 57.79
C GLY A 181 40.98 -20.72 58.08
N ASP A 182 41.68 -21.13 57.03
CA ASP A 182 43.00 -21.76 57.12
C ASP A 182 44.05 -20.81 57.71
N LEU A 183 44.08 -19.55 57.23
CA LEU A 183 44.99 -18.51 57.76
C LEU A 183 44.70 -18.19 59.23
N LYS A 184 43.41 -18.14 59.63
CA LYS A 184 43.01 -17.92 61.04
C LYS A 184 43.41 -19.11 61.93
N ALA A 185 43.40 -20.34 61.41
CA ALA A 185 43.86 -21.53 62.13
C ALA A 185 45.39 -21.52 62.31
N SER A 186 46.15 -21.22 61.25
CA SER A 186 47.62 -21.11 61.32
C SER A 186 48.10 -20.00 62.26
N LEU A 187 47.37 -18.89 62.35
CA LEU A 187 47.65 -17.81 63.31
C LEU A 187 47.42 -18.22 64.77
N LYS A 188 46.39 -19.02 65.05
CA LYS A 188 46.13 -19.55 66.41
C LYS A 188 47.21 -20.53 66.87
N GLU A 189 47.77 -21.30 65.94
CA GLU A 189 48.80 -22.31 66.21
C GLU A 189 50.19 -21.68 66.45
N LYS A 190 50.48 -20.53 65.82
CA LYS A 190 51.77 -19.82 65.93
C LYS A 190 51.96 -18.95 67.18
N GLY A 191 50.94 -18.75 68.02
CA GLY A 191 51.10 -18.11 69.33
C GLY A 191 51.77 -16.72 69.30
N GLU A 192 51.42 -15.83 68.37
CA GLU A 192 51.99 -14.48 68.35
C GLU A 192 51.16 -13.50 69.18
N SER A 193 51.67 -13.24 70.39
CA SER A 193 51.35 -12.08 71.23
C SER A 193 52.36 -10.99 70.91
N GLY A 194 52.06 -10.12 69.94
CA GLY A 194 52.93 -9.00 69.56
C GLY A 194 52.12 -7.78 69.12
N ASP A 195 52.47 -6.62 69.66
CA ASP A 195 51.77 -5.33 69.59
C ASP A 195 51.62 -4.81 68.14
N VAL A 196 50.36 -4.72 67.66
CA VAL A 196 49.96 -4.21 66.33
C VAL A 196 49.12 -2.96 66.54
N SER A 197 49.69 -1.89 67.08
CA SER A 197 48.96 -0.66 67.40
C SER A 197 49.27 0.52 66.46
N GLN A 198 50.34 0.46 65.65
CA GLN A 198 50.68 1.55 64.71
C GLN A 198 50.31 1.30 63.24
N GLU A 199 50.19 0.05 62.78
CA GLU A 199 49.76 -0.23 61.40
C GLU A 199 48.24 -0.08 61.22
N SER A 200 47.44 -0.30 62.27
CA SER A 200 45.97 -0.28 62.21
C SER A 200 45.35 1.08 61.80
N GLY A 201 46.07 2.18 62.04
CA GLY A 201 45.60 3.54 61.74
C GLY A 201 45.49 3.81 60.24
N ALA A 202 46.58 3.56 59.49
CA ALA A 202 46.62 3.78 58.05
C ALA A 202 45.62 2.89 57.31
N TYR A 203 45.50 1.62 57.69
CA TYR A 203 44.54 0.68 57.09
C TYR A 203 43.07 1.08 57.32
N SER A 204 42.72 1.61 58.50
CA SER A 204 41.34 2.10 58.76
C SER A 204 40.96 3.31 57.90
N GLU A 205 41.96 4.11 57.50
CA GLU A 205 41.77 5.29 56.65
C GLU A 205 41.59 4.87 55.19
N TYR A 206 42.32 3.85 54.73
CA TYR A 206 42.11 3.23 53.42
C TYR A 206 40.72 2.58 53.27
N GLU A 207 40.24 1.87 54.28
CA GLU A 207 38.92 1.25 54.24
C GLU A 207 37.82 2.31 54.10
N LYS A 208 37.94 3.44 54.82
CA LYS A 208 37.04 4.59 54.66
C LYS A 208 37.12 5.21 53.26
N ILE A 209 38.31 5.42 52.72
CA ILE A 209 38.49 6.01 51.36
C ILE A 209 37.87 5.10 50.30
N PHE A 210 38.07 3.78 50.43
CA PHE A 210 37.51 2.80 49.51
C PHE A 210 35.98 2.74 49.60
N GLU A 211 35.41 2.69 50.80
CA GLU A 211 33.96 2.72 51.01
C GLU A 211 33.34 3.98 50.37
N ILE A 212 33.96 5.15 50.56
CA ILE A 212 33.52 6.41 49.94
C ILE A 212 33.56 6.33 48.41
N ARG A 213 34.60 5.74 47.81
CA ARG A 213 34.69 5.58 46.35
C ARG A 213 33.65 4.60 45.81
N LEU A 214 33.43 3.50 46.52
CA LEU A 214 32.44 2.49 46.16
C LEU A 214 31.03 3.11 46.16
N GLU A 215 30.70 3.86 47.21
CA GLU A 215 29.43 4.56 47.36
C GLU A 215 29.23 5.60 46.25
N LYS A 216 30.24 6.42 45.94
CA LYS A 216 30.18 7.38 44.82
C LYS A 216 29.93 6.70 43.48
N THR A 217 30.60 5.57 43.24
CA THR A 217 30.44 4.80 42.00
C THR A 217 29.04 4.21 41.89
N LYS A 218 28.52 3.64 42.98
CA LYS A 218 27.15 3.15 43.07
C LYS A 218 26.13 4.24 42.73
N LEU A 219 26.22 5.39 43.42
CA LEU A 219 25.30 6.52 43.22
C LEU A 219 25.33 7.04 41.76
N TYR A 220 26.52 7.12 41.15
CA TYR A 220 26.66 7.54 39.76
C TYR A 220 25.94 6.60 38.79
N TYR A 221 26.14 5.28 38.92
CA TYR A 221 25.49 4.32 38.04
C TYR A 221 23.98 4.22 38.27
N GLU A 222 23.51 4.30 39.52
CA GLU A 222 22.08 4.36 39.84
C GLU A 222 21.41 5.58 39.18
N ALA A 223 22.04 6.76 39.27
CA ALA A 223 21.54 7.97 38.62
C ALA A 223 21.50 7.82 37.09
N LYS A 224 22.54 7.22 36.49
CA LYS A 224 22.62 7.00 35.04
C LYS A 224 21.58 5.99 34.56
N ILE A 225 21.38 4.89 35.28
CA ILE A 225 20.35 3.89 34.98
C ILE A 225 18.96 4.53 35.07
N LYS A 226 18.71 5.34 36.11
CA LYS A 226 17.44 6.05 36.28
C LYS A 226 17.15 7.00 35.11
N GLU A 227 18.15 7.74 34.64
CA GLU A 227 18.00 8.64 33.50
C GLU A 227 17.79 7.89 32.18
N LEU A 228 18.56 6.82 31.92
CA LEU A 228 18.36 5.96 30.73
C LEU A 228 16.97 5.33 30.72
N ASN A 229 16.48 4.86 31.86
CA ASN A 229 15.15 4.28 31.98
C ASN A 229 14.07 5.33 31.69
N LYS A 230 14.25 6.55 32.19
CA LYS A 230 13.35 7.68 31.93
C LYS A 230 13.33 8.07 30.45
N GLN A 231 14.48 8.05 29.77
CA GLN A 231 14.57 8.32 28.34
C GLN A 231 13.89 7.21 27.51
N ASN A 232 14.20 5.94 27.78
CA ASN A 232 13.57 4.81 27.11
C ASN A 232 12.04 4.81 27.26
N LEU A 233 11.51 5.14 28.45
CA LEU A 233 10.07 5.24 28.66
C LEU A 233 9.42 6.34 27.80
N LYS A 234 10.11 7.47 27.61
CA LYS A 234 9.64 8.54 26.71
C LYS A 234 9.66 8.08 25.26
N ASP A 235 10.73 7.42 24.82
CA ASP A 235 10.88 6.95 23.44
C ASP A 235 9.81 5.89 23.10
N ILE A 236 9.54 4.96 24.03
CA ILE A 236 8.47 3.97 23.89
C ILE A 236 7.11 4.66 23.75
N ALA A 237 6.81 5.64 24.61
CA ALA A 237 5.55 6.38 24.56
C ALA A 237 5.40 7.16 23.23
N GLN A 238 6.49 7.76 22.73
CA GLN A 238 6.50 8.47 21.46
C GLN A 238 6.29 7.52 20.28
N MET A 239 6.97 6.37 20.27
CA MET A 239 6.80 5.32 19.26
C MET A 239 5.38 4.77 19.23
N GLN A 240 4.77 4.55 20.40
CA GLN A 240 3.37 4.13 20.50
C GLN A 240 2.42 5.18 19.92
N LYS A 241 2.63 6.46 20.23
CA LYS A 241 1.84 7.55 19.68
C LYS A 241 1.92 7.57 18.15
N LEU A 242 3.14 7.49 17.60
CA LEU A 242 3.37 7.39 16.15
C LEU A 242 2.67 6.18 15.53
N ASN A 243 2.80 5.00 16.13
CA ASN A 243 2.13 3.79 15.65
C ASN A 243 0.59 3.92 15.69
N GLN A 244 0.03 4.49 16.74
CA GLN A 244 -1.42 4.73 16.85
C GLN A 244 -1.91 5.72 15.79
N GLU A 245 -1.17 6.80 15.55
CA GLU A 245 -1.48 7.75 14.47
C GLU A 245 -1.39 7.09 13.09
N LEU A 246 -0.35 6.28 12.85
CA LEU A 246 -0.17 5.55 11.61
C LEU A 246 -1.30 4.55 11.37
N ILE A 247 -1.70 3.78 12.40
CA ILE A 247 -2.85 2.87 12.33
C ILE A 247 -4.13 3.65 11.98
N LYS A 248 -4.38 4.80 12.62
CA LYS A 248 -5.56 5.64 12.28
C LYS A 248 -5.53 6.12 10.83
N VAL A 249 -4.38 6.57 10.34
CA VAL A 249 -4.21 7.02 8.96
C VAL A 249 -4.43 5.85 7.99
N LEU A 250 -3.88 4.68 8.28
CA LEU A 250 -4.07 3.48 7.45
C LEU A 250 -5.53 3.03 7.44
N ILE A 251 -6.19 3.01 8.60
CA ILE A 251 -7.62 2.69 8.69
C ILE A 251 -8.42 3.65 7.81
N LEU A 252 -8.18 4.96 7.88
CA LEU A 252 -8.89 5.93 7.04
C LEU A 252 -8.54 5.80 5.55
N LYS A 253 -7.30 5.42 5.20
CA LYS A 253 -6.89 5.19 3.82
C LYS A 253 -7.65 4.02 3.17
N TYR A 254 -7.85 2.93 3.91
CA TYR A 254 -8.53 1.73 3.40
C TYR A 254 -10.04 1.68 3.72
N ASN A 255 -10.48 2.45 4.72
CA ASN A 255 -11.87 2.65 5.10
C ASN A 255 -12.18 4.15 5.16
N PRO A 256 -12.19 4.85 4.03
CA PRO A 256 -12.52 6.27 4.03
C PRO A 256 -13.95 6.50 4.53
N ASN A 257 -14.13 7.64 5.20
CA ASN A 257 -15.44 8.18 5.49
C ASN A 257 -15.70 9.31 4.49
N PHE A 258 -16.54 9.04 3.49
CA PHE A 258 -16.95 10.01 2.48
C PHE A 258 -17.79 11.11 3.12
N LYS A 259 -17.32 12.36 3.02
CA LYS A 259 -17.94 13.53 3.65
C LYS A 259 -18.53 14.51 2.64
N GLU A 260 -18.22 14.32 1.37
CA GLU A 260 -18.68 15.16 0.27
C GLU A 260 -20.19 15.05 0.13
N ASP A 261 -20.91 16.19 0.13
CA ASP A 261 -22.38 16.20 0.16
C ASP A 261 -23.02 15.41 -0.99
N ALA A 262 -22.43 15.50 -2.19
CA ALA A 262 -22.88 14.75 -3.36
C ALA A 262 -22.79 13.23 -3.16
N VAL A 263 -21.69 12.75 -2.57
CA VAL A 263 -21.46 11.32 -2.32
C VAL A 263 -22.29 10.86 -1.12
N LYS A 264 -22.42 11.70 -0.10
CA LYS A 264 -23.19 11.42 1.12
C LYS A 264 -24.68 11.23 0.82
N ALA A 265 -25.24 12.04 -0.08
CA ALA A 265 -26.62 11.87 -0.55
C ALA A 265 -26.83 10.51 -1.21
N LEU A 266 -25.87 10.05 -2.03
CA LEU A 266 -25.93 8.73 -2.67
C LEU A 266 -25.77 7.61 -1.64
N ILE A 267 -24.89 7.75 -0.65
CA ILE A 267 -24.63 6.69 0.33
C ILE A 267 -25.78 6.53 1.35
N ALA A 268 -26.49 7.62 1.66
CA ALA A 268 -27.58 7.61 2.64
C ALA A 268 -28.84 6.84 2.16
N VAL A 269 -28.97 6.59 0.85
CA VAL A 269 -30.09 5.86 0.28
C VAL A 269 -29.96 4.37 0.60
N LYS A 270 -31.03 3.77 1.13
CA LYS A 270 -31.15 2.31 1.22
C LYS A 270 -31.49 1.75 -0.15
N TYR A 271 -30.49 1.21 -0.82
CA TYR A 271 -30.66 0.55 -2.11
C TYR A 271 -31.37 -0.79 -1.93
N SER A 272 -32.48 -0.97 -2.65
CA SER A 272 -33.09 -2.29 -2.78
C SER A 272 -32.24 -3.18 -3.69
N THR A 273 -32.23 -4.48 -3.44
CA THR A 273 -31.60 -5.45 -4.35
C THR A 273 -32.35 -5.46 -5.68
N VAL A 274 -31.74 -4.92 -6.72
CA VAL A 274 -32.22 -5.03 -8.09
C VAL A 274 -31.36 -6.07 -8.79
N GLY A 275 -31.95 -7.15 -9.30
CA GLY A 275 -31.23 -8.07 -10.17
C GLY A 275 -31.02 -7.44 -11.54
N GLY A 276 -29.78 -7.12 -11.88
CA GLY A 276 -29.40 -6.63 -13.21
C GLY A 276 -28.78 -7.74 -14.03
N THR A 277 -29.56 -8.38 -14.89
CA THR A 277 -29.05 -9.36 -15.87
C THR A 277 -29.55 -8.97 -17.25
N LEU A 278 -28.64 -8.97 -18.22
CA LEU A 278 -29.01 -8.87 -19.62
C LEU A 278 -29.78 -10.13 -20.03
N GLY A 279 -30.83 -9.96 -20.83
CA GLY A 279 -31.60 -11.07 -21.38
C GLY A 279 -30.81 -11.94 -22.36
N GLU A 280 -31.53 -12.82 -23.05
CA GLU A 280 -30.97 -13.67 -24.10
C GLU A 280 -30.83 -12.90 -25.42
N TYR A 281 -29.84 -13.29 -26.23
CA TYR A 281 -29.60 -12.69 -27.53
C TYR A 281 -30.77 -12.95 -28.47
N ASN A 282 -31.27 -11.90 -29.14
CA ASN A 282 -32.32 -12.02 -30.16
C ASN A 282 -31.69 -11.95 -31.56
N ALA A 283 -31.90 -12.99 -32.37
CA ALA A 283 -31.37 -13.09 -33.74
C ALA A 283 -31.84 -11.95 -34.68
N LEU A 284 -32.98 -11.31 -34.37
CA LEU A 284 -33.45 -10.13 -35.09
C LEU A 284 -32.43 -8.99 -35.06
N LEU A 285 -31.63 -8.88 -34.00
CA LEU A 285 -30.59 -7.85 -33.88
C LEU A 285 -29.53 -7.97 -34.97
N ALA A 286 -29.10 -9.19 -35.31
CA ALA A 286 -28.20 -9.41 -36.44
C ALA A 286 -28.90 -9.17 -37.77
N LYS A 287 -30.16 -9.62 -37.90
CA LYS A 287 -30.94 -9.43 -39.14
C LYS A 287 -31.08 -7.95 -39.51
N GLU A 288 -31.26 -7.10 -38.50
CA GLU A 288 -31.44 -5.65 -38.65
C GLU A 288 -30.10 -4.87 -38.56
N ASN A 289 -28.95 -5.57 -38.58
CA ASN A 289 -27.61 -4.98 -38.46
C ASN A 289 -27.41 -4.06 -37.23
N ILE A 290 -28.09 -4.34 -36.12
CA ILE A 290 -28.01 -3.53 -34.89
C ILE A 290 -26.78 -3.91 -34.06
N ILE A 291 -26.62 -5.20 -33.77
CA ILE A 291 -25.50 -5.72 -32.99
C ILE A 291 -25.28 -7.19 -33.34
N SER A 292 -24.01 -7.60 -33.43
CA SER A 292 -23.66 -9.01 -33.64
C SER A 292 -23.85 -9.83 -32.36
N LYS A 293 -23.93 -11.16 -32.51
CA LYS A 293 -23.97 -12.06 -31.35
C LYS A 293 -22.69 -11.92 -30.50
N ASP A 294 -21.54 -11.82 -31.16
CA ASP A 294 -20.24 -11.74 -30.48
C ASP A 294 -20.13 -10.44 -29.65
N ASP A 295 -20.60 -9.31 -30.19
CA ASP A 295 -20.62 -8.03 -29.46
C ASP A 295 -21.58 -8.06 -28.26
N PHE A 296 -22.73 -8.72 -28.42
CA PHE A 296 -23.69 -8.91 -27.33
C PHE A 296 -23.11 -9.80 -26.22
N ASP A 297 -22.50 -10.92 -26.60
CA ASP A 297 -21.85 -11.84 -25.65
C ASP A 297 -20.66 -11.17 -24.94
N ALA A 298 -19.89 -10.34 -25.65
CA ALA A 298 -18.84 -9.52 -25.05
C ALA A 298 -19.38 -8.52 -24.01
N MET A 299 -20.53 -7.91 -24.27
CA MET A 299 -21.21 -7.04 -23.31
C MET A 299 -21.69 -7.80 -22.07
N LYS A 300 -22.29 -8.99 -22.26
CA LYS A 300 -22.70 -9.89 -21.16
C LYS A 300 -21.49 -10.31 -20.31
N MET A 301 -20.36 -10.59 -20.95
CA MET A 301 -19.12 -10.92 -20.28
C MET A 301 -18.55 -9.75 -19.46
N LYS A 302 -18.61 -8.51 -19.98
CA LYS A 302 -18.20 -7.31 -19.21
C LYS A 302 -19.03 -7.13 -17.93
N ALA A 303 -20.35 -7.32 -18.02
CA ALA A 303 -21.25 -7.27 -16.86
C ALA A 303 -20.95 -8.39 -15.83
N ALA A 304 -20.65 -9.60 -16.32
CA ALA A 304 -20.24 -10.72 -15.46
C ALA A 304 -18.89 -10.43 -14.77
N ASN A 305 -17.90 -9.92 -15.50
CA ASN A 305 -16.59 -9.56 -14.97
C ASN A 305 -16.70 -8.48 -13.88
N PHE A 306 -17.54 -7.46 -14.08
CA PHE A 306 -17.84 -6.47 -13.04
C PHE A 306 -18.36 -7.15 -11.77
N THR A 307 -19.33 -8.07 -11.90
CA THR A 307 -19.91 -8.78 -10.75
C THR A 307 -18.86 -9.61 -10.01
N THR A 308 -17.96 -10.28 -10.73
CA THR A 308 -16.84 -11.03 -10.15
C THR A 308 -15.92 -10.13 -9.33
N VAL A 309 -15.43 -9.03 -9.93
CA VAL A 309 -14.52 -8.09 -9.25
C VAL A 309 -15.22 -7.44 -8.05
N PHE A 310 -16.48 -7.02 -8.23
CA PHE A 310 -17.29 -6.40 -7.18
C PHE A 310 -17.46 -7.34 -5.98
N SER A 311 -17.77 -8.62 -6.21
CA SER A 311 -17.96 -9.60 -5.13
C SER A 311 -16.70 -9.76 -4.28
N ARG A 312 -15.52 -9.73 -4.91
CA ARG A 312 -14.24 -9.81 -4.21
C ARG A 312 -13.99 -8.56 -3.37
N ILE A 313 -14.23 -7.37 -3.92
CA ILE A 313 -14.07 -6.11 -3.19
C ILE A 313 -15.05 -6.05 -2.02
N TYR A 314 -16.32 -6.44 -2.24
CA TYR A 314 -17.37 -6.43 -1.24
C TYR A 314 -17.14 -7.42 -0.09
N SER A 315 -16.38 -8.51 -0.33
CA SER A 315 -16.03 -9.48 0.72
C SER A 315 -15.07 -8.93 1.79
N ILE A 316 -14.43 -7.79 1.54
CA ILE A 316 -13.54 -7.14 2.49
C ILE A 316 -14.37 -6.49 3.61
N PRO A 317 -14.06 -6.74 4.91
CA PRO A 317 -14.88 -6.29 6.03
C PRO A 317 -14.67 -4.80 6.34
N TYR A 318 -15.18 -3.93 5.48
CA TYR A 318 -15.12 -2.48 5.73
C TYR A 318 -16.07 -2.05 6.85
N THR A 319 -15.70 -1.04 7.62
CA THR A 319 -16.45 -0.58 8.81
C THR A 319 -17.05 0.82 8.69
N ASN A 320 -16.67 1.61 7.67
CA ASN A 320 -17.09 3.00 7.49
C ASN A 320 -18.12 3.16 6.35
N SER A 321 -18.04 4.22 5.55
CA SER A 321 -19.00 4.55 4.48
C SER A 321 -18.85 3.67 3.22
N VAL A 322 -17.82 2.83 3.17
CA VAL A 322 -17.47 1.98 2.00
C VAL A 322 -18.54 0.93 1.68
N PRO A 323 -19.10 0.14 2.62
CA PRO A 323 -20.14 -0.84 2.31
C PRO A 323 -21.36 -0.23 1.63
N SER A 324 -21.83 0.91 2.16
CA SER A 324 -22.96 1.64 1.60
C SER A 324 -22.65 2.24 0.22
N ALA A 325 -21.42 2.73 0.01
CA ALA A 325 -20.98 3.19 -1.31
C ALA A 325 -20.91 2.02 -2.32
N LEU A 326 -20.37 0.87 -1.92
CA LEU A 326 -20.33 -0.33 -2.76
C LEU A 326 -21.74 -0.83 -3.08
N ALA A 327 -22.66 -0.83 -2.11
CA ALA A 327 -24.06 -1.17 -2.34
C ALA A 327 -24.71 -0.25 -3.38
N GLY A 328 -24.44 1.06 -3.31
CA GLY A 328 -24.88 2.02 -4.33
C GLY A 328 -24.28 1.75 -5.70
N ILE A 329 -22.98 1.50 -5.79
CA ILE A 329 -22.29 1.14 -7.05
C ILE A 329 -22.95 -0.10 -7.68
N LYS A 330 -23.22 -1.15 -6.89
CA LYS A 330 -23.90 -2.35 -7.41
C LYS A 330 -25.31 -2.05 -7.89
N TYR A 331 -26.06 -1.27 -7.11
CA TYR A 331 -27.41 -0.85 -7.48
C TYR A 331 -27.43 -0.09 -8.80
N PHE A 332 -26.56 0.91 -8.99
CA PHE A 332 -26.54 1.69 -10.23
C PHE A 332 -26.12 0.85 -11.43
N HIS A 333 -25.14 -0.05 -11.26
CA HIS A 333 -24.77 -1.01 -12.29
C HIS A 333 -25.96 -1.89 -12.69
N ASP A 334 -26.64 -2.49 -11.71
CA ASP A 334 -27.74 -3.41 -11.96
C ASP A 334 -28.97 -2.71 -12.54
N SER A 335 -29.27 -1.51 -12.07
CA SER A 335 -30.32 -0.66 -12.63
C SER A 335 -30.01 -0.30 -14.07
N ALA A 336 -28.77 0.10 -14.37
CA ALA A 336 -28.37 0.42 -15.73
C ALA A 336 -28.52 -0.77 -16.68
N LEU A 337 -28.13 -1.98 -16.25
CA LEU A 337 -28.34 -3.20 -17.04
C LEU A 337 -29.82 -3.49 -17.27
N LYS A 338 -30.65 -3.32 -16.24
CA LYS A 338 -32.09 -3.53 -16.33
C LYS A 338 -32.76 -2.51 -17.25
N ASP A 339 -32.39 -1.23 -17.14
CA ASP A 339 -32.95 -0.15 -17.96
C ASP A 339 -32.54 -0.32 -19.42
N TYR A 340 -31.28 -0.74 -19.66
CA TYR A 340 -30.79 -1.09 -20.98
C TYR A 340 -31.55 -2.28 -21.58
N ASP A 341 -31.69 -3.38 -20.85
CA ASP A 341 -32.46 -4.55 -21.30
C ASP A 341 -33.93 -4.17 -21.61
N ALA A 342 -34.57 -3.39 -20.73
CA ALA A 342 -35.93 -2.92 -20.95
C ALA A 342 -36.07 -2.04 -22.22
N LEU A 343 -35.07 -1.19 -22.49
CA LEU A 343 -35.03 -0.39 -23.71
C LEU A 343 -34.95 -1.29 -24.95
N TRP A 344 -34.06 -2.28 -24.96
CA TRP A 344 -33.92 -3.21 -26.08
C TRP A 344 -35.15 -4.07 -26.31
N GLN A 345 -35.74 -4.62 -25.25
CA GLN A 345 -36.96 -5.41 -25.39
C GLN A 345 -38.11 -4.59 -25.96
N LYS A 346 -38.22 -3.30 -25.60
CA LYS A 346 -39.20 -2.39 -26.21
C LYS A 346 -38.90 -2.12 -27.68
N ALA A 347 -37.63 -1.85 -28.03
CA ALA A 347 -37.21 -1.62 -29.40
C ALA A 347 -37.47 -2.85 -30.29
N LEU A 348 -37.07 -4.04 -29.83
CA LEU A 348 -37.30 -5.32 -30.51
C LEU A 348 -38.79 -5.53 -30.80
N LYS A 349 -39.67 -5.36 -29.82
CA LYS A 349 -41.12 -5.49 -30.02
C LYS A 349 -41.67 -4.53 -31.08
N ILE A 350 -41.14 -3.31 -31.16
CA ILE A 350 -41.54 -2.33 -32.18
C ILE A 350 -41.08 -2.78 -33.57
N VAL A 351 -39.84 -3.24 -33.68
CA VAL A 351 -39.27 -3.75 -34.94
C VAL A 351 -40.03 -4.99 -35.41
N GLU A 352 -40.27 -5.97 -34.52
CA GLU A 352 -41.06 -7.17 -34.82
C GLU A 352 -42.46 -6.81 -35.33
N LYS A 353 -43.13 -5.84 -34.68
CA LYS A 353 -44.44 -5.36 -35.12
C LYS A 353 -44.39 -4.71 -36.50
N LYS A 354 -43.37 -3.89 -36.79
CA LYS A 354 -43.19 -3.25 -38.09
C LYS A 354 -42.86 -4.26 -39.18
N ASN A 355 -41.97 -5.21 -38.90
CA ASN A 355 -41.61 -6.26 -39.84
C ASN A 355 -42.82 -7.13 -40.19
N LYS A 356 -43.62 -7.52 -39.21
CA LYS A 356 -44.88 -8.25 -39.47
C LYS A 356 -45.86 -7.47 -40.37
N LEU A 357 -45.91 -6.15 -40.22
CA LEU A 357 -46.74 -5.29 -41.08
C LEU A 357 -46.18 -5.21 -42.50
N ILE A 358 -44.86 -5.06 -42.65
CA ILE A 358 -44.16 -5.07 -43.94
C ILE A 358 -44.37 -6.42 -44.64
N ASP A 359 -44.19 -7.54 -43.93
CA ASP A 359 -44.42 -8.89 -44.46
C ASP A 359 -45.86 -9.05 -44.99
N THR A 360 -46.84 -8.43 -44.32
CA THR A 360 -48.24 -8.45 -44.77
C THR A 360 -48.42 -7.69 -46.09
N TYR A 361 -47.76 -6.55 -46.25
CA TYR A 361 -47.79 -5.79 -47.50
C TYR A 361 -47.01 -6.50 -48.62
N GLU A 362 -45.83 -7.05 -48.32
CA GLU A 362 -45.06 -7.85 -49.28
C GLU A 362 -45.88 -9.02 -49.82
N TYR A 363 -46.58 -9.75 -48.95
CA TYR A 363 -47.46 -10.84 -49.37
C TYR A 363 -48.56 -10.36 -50.32
N ALA A 364 -49.20 -9.22 -50.03
CA ALA A 364 -50.22 -8.65 -50.90
C ALA A 364 -49.66 -8.31 -52.28
N PHE A 365 -48.51 -7.62 -52.36
CA PHE A 365 -47.86 -7.30 -53.63
C PHE A 365 -47.38 -8.53 -54.39
N GLU A 366 -46.87 -9.55 -53.69
CA GLU A 366 -46.47 -10.82 -54.31
C GLU A 366 -47.67 -11.55 -54.91
N TYR A 367 -48.81 -11.56 -54.20
CA TYR A 367 -50.05 -12.13 -54.70
C TYR A 367 -50.58 -11.38 -55.93
N TYR A 368 -50.60 -10.05 -55.90
CA TYR A 368 -51.06 -9.22 -57.02
C TYR A 368 -50.15 -9.32 -58.26
N THR A 369 -48.82 -9.39 -58.08
CA THR A 369 -47.90 -9.59 -59.22
C THR A 369 -48.05 -10.98 -59.84
N LYS A 370 -48.32 -12.03 -59.04
CA LYS A 370 -48.59 -13.38 -59.56
C LYS A 370 -49.88 -13.47 -60.39
N ILE A 371 -50.94 -12.75 -60.01
CA ILE A 371 -52.23 -12.80 -60.72
C ILE A 371 -52.26 -11.84 -61.90
N GLY A 372 -51.78 -10.61 -61.73
CA GLY A 372 -51.84 -9.56 -62.75
C GLY A 372 -50.87 -9.74 -63.91
N ARG A 373 -49.94 -10.70 -63.83
CA ARG A 373 -48.79 -10.87 -64.76
C ARG A 373 -47.87 -9.64 -64.84
N GLU A 374 -48.02 -8.71 -63.92
CA GLU A 374 -47.18 -7.51 -63.83
C GLU A 374 -45.86 -7.83 -63.16
N THR A 375 -44.80 -7.14 -63.59
CA THR A 375 -43.46 -7.37 -63.03
C THR A 375 -43.23 -6.62 -61.72
N GLY A 376 -43.99 -5.56 -61.46
CA GLY A 376 -43.91 -4.78 -60.23
C GLY A 376 -44.88 -3.60 -60.17
N TYR A 377 -44.77 -2.81 -59.10
CA TYR A 377 -45.60 -1.64 -58.83
C TYR A 377 -44.78 -0.50 -58.21
N ILE A 378 -45.17 0.74 -58.47
CA ILE A 378 -44.64 1.92 -57.79
C ILE A 378 -45.19 1.95 -56.35
N LEU A 379 -44.31 2.06 -55.34
CA LEU A 379 -44.74 2.16 -53.94
C LEU A 379 -44.75 3.62 -53.45
N ASP A 380 -43.67 4.36 -53.71
CA ASP A 380 -43.55 5.77 -53.32
C ASP A 380 -42.97 6.62 -54.46
N PRO A 381 -43.80 7.43 -55.16
CA PRO A 381 -43.36 8.28 -56.25
C PRO A 381 -42.97 9.71 -55.82
N ARG A 382 -42.91 10.03 -54.53
CA ARG A 382 -42.74 11.42 -54.05
C ARG A 382 -41.43 12.07 -54.49
N ASP A 383 -40.36 11.29 -54.65
CA ASP A 383 -39.07 11.77 -55.18
C ASP A 383 -38.80 11.09 -56.54
N PRO A 384 -38.92 11.82 -57.67
CA PRO A 384 -38.68 11.27 -59.00
C PRO A 384 -37.27 10.71 -59.22
N LYS A 385 -36.29 11.06 -58.38
CA LYS A 385 -34.91 10.52 -58.46
C LYS A 385 -34.70 9.31 -57.57
N LYS A 386 -35.61 9.06 -56.62
CA LYS A 386 -35.49 8.01 -55.60
C LYS A 386 -36.85 7.41 -55.27
N MET A 387 -37.58 7.00 -56.28
CA MET A 387 -38.86 6.34 -56.09
C MET A 387 -38.64 4.94 -55.51
N VAL A 388 -39.47 4.54 -54.57
CA VAL A 388 -39.43 3.15 -54.06
C VAL A 388 -40.37 2.32 -54.91
N VAL A 389 -39.88 1.19 -55.41
CA VAL A 389 -40.67 0.28 -56.24
C VAL A 389 -40.63 -1.14 -55.70
N TYR A 390 -41.75 -1.85 -55.85
CA TYR A 390 -41.82 -3.28 -55.61
C TYR A 390 -41.65 -4.00 -56.94
N ILE A 391 -40.73 -4.95 -56.99
CA ILE A 391 -40.58 -5.84 -58.14
C ILE A 391 -40.69 -7.26 -57.62
N ASN A 392 -41.43 -8.10 -58.35
CA ASN A 392 -41.49 -9.53 -58.07
C ASN A 392 -40.08 -10.15 -58.09
N LYS A 393 -39.76 -10.87 -57.01
CA LYS A 393 -38.46 -11.52 -56.76
C LYS A 393 -38.08 -12.57 -57.82
N ALA A 394 -39.02 -13.02 -58.65
CA ALA A 394 -38.75 -13.90 -59.80
C ALA A 394 -37.91 -13.22 -60.90
N TYR A 395 -37.89 -11.88 -60.95
CA TYR A 395 -37.11 -11.13 -61.93
C TYR A 395 -35.76 -10.70 -61.36
N LEU A 396 -34.68 -11.08 -62.03
CA LEU A 396 -33.32 -10.63 -61.70
C LEU A 396 -33.08 -9.26 -62.31
N ILE A 397 -33.01 -8.22 -61.47
CA ILE A 397 -32.74 -6.83 -61.89
C ILE A 397 -31.27 -6.49 -61.64
N LYS A 398 -30.65 -5.81 -62.59
CA LYS A 398 -29.34 -5.21 -62.47
C LYS A 398 -29.45 -3.69 -62.40
N LYS A 399 -28.44 -3.06 -61.80
CA LYS A 399 -28.33 -1.60 -61.74
C LYS A 399 -28.29 -1.03 -63.16
N GLY A 400 -29.23 -0.12 -63.43
CA GLY A 400 -29.37 0.55 -64.72
C GLY A 400 -30.36 -0.10 -65.68
N ASP A 401 -30.98 -1.21 -65.31
CA ASP A 401 -32.09 -1.78 -66.07
C ASP A 401 -33.23 -0.78 -66.19
N THR A 402 -33.95 -0.82 -67.31
CA THR A 402 -35.06 0.10 -67.55
C THR A 402 -36.39 -0.63 -67.54
N ALA A 403 -37.39 -0.03 -66.92
CA ALA A 403 -38.74 -0.53 -66.92
C ALA A 403 -39.71 0.54 -67.42
N ILE A 404 -40.83 0.08 -67.98
CA ILE A 404 -41.91 0.94 -68.46
C ILE A 404 -43.00 0.99 -67.40
N VAL A 405 -43.57 2.18 -67.19
CA VAL A 405 -44.63 2.42 -66.21
C VAL A 405 -45.95 2.66 -66.93
N PHE A 406 -46.99 1.95 -66.53
CA PHE A 406 -48.34 2.04 -67.07
C PHE A 406 -49.37 2.31 -65.98
N ARG A 407 -50.44 3.03 -66.34
CA ARG A 407 -51.65 3.18 -65.53
C ARG A 407 -52.76 2.39 -66.20
N ASN A 408 -53.26 1.34 -65.56
CA ASN A 408 -54.11 0.34 -66.24
C ASN A 408 -53.38 -0.34 -67.42
N ASP A 409 -54.11 -1.06 -68.27
CA ASP A 409 -53.52 -1.98 -69.25
C ASP A 409 -52.87 -1.27 -70.46
N ASP A 410 -53.33 -0.06 -70.81
CA ASP A 410 -52.96 0.62 -72.07
C ASP A 410 -52.45 2.08 -71.91
N GLU A 411 -52.44 2.67 -70.72
CA GLU A 411 -52.03 4.07 -70.51
C GLU A 411 -50.53 4.15 -70.18
N TYR A 412 -49.72 4.51 -71.16
CA TYR A 412 -48.28 4.73 -70.94
C TYR A 412 -48.04 6.00 -70.13
N ILE A 413 -47.34 5.88 -68.99
CA ILE A 413 -47.03 7.01 -68.10
C ILE A 413 -45.59 7.46 -68.25
N GLY A 414 -44.65 6.54 -68.47
CA GLY A 414 -43.24 6.89 -68.58
C GLY A 414 -42.27 5.72 -68.49
N LYS A 415 -40.98 6.04 -68.37
CA LYS A 415 -39.89 5.09 -68.28
C LYS A 415 -39.01 5.39 -67.07
N ILE A 416 -38.65 4.34 -66.35
CA ILE A 416 -37.84 4.42 -65.13
C ILE A 416 -36.57 3.59 -65.26
N LYS A 417 -35.53 4.01 -64.54
CA LYS A 417 -34.26 3.31 -64.36
C LYS A 417 -34.25 2.66 -62.99
N LEU A 418 -33.96 1.37 -62.90
CA LEU A 418 -33.92 0.61 -61.66
C LEU A 418 -32.50 0.56 -61.08
N ASP A 419 -32.42 0.73 -59.77
CA ASP A 419 -31.21 0.62 -58.96
C ASP A 419 -31.52 -0.28 -57.74
N PRO A 420 -31.31 -1.61 -57.84
CA PRO A 420 -31.54 -2.51 -56.72
C PRO A 420 -30.53 -2.23 -55.61
N GLN A 421 -31.04 -1.96 -54.41
CA GLN A 421 -30.26 -1.79 -53.18
C GLN A 421 -30.51 -2.98 -52.23
N ALA A 422 -29.80 -3.02 -51.09
CA ALA A 422 -29.89 -4.12 -50.14
C ALA A 422 -31.31 -4.35 -49.60
N ASP A 423 -32.06 -3.27 -49.33
CA ASP A 423 -33.34 -3.33 -48.63
C ASP A 423 -34.54 -2.94 -49.50
N ALA A 424 -34.31 -2.39 -50.70
CA ALA A 424 -35.37 -1.94 -51.61
C ALA A 424 -34.86 -1.80 -53.06
N VAL A 425 -35.77 -1.76 -54.02
CA VAL A 425 -35.46 -1.33 -55.40
C VAL A 425 -35.80 0.15 -55.51
N ILE A 426 -34.80 0.96 -55.82
CA ILE A 426 -34.98 2.39 -56.06
C ILE A 426 -35.09 2.63 -57.56
N ALA A 427 -35.94 3.56 -57.97
CA ALA A 427 -36.12 3.94 -59.35
C ALA A 427 -35.97 5.44 -59.58
N GLU A 428 -35.38 5.80 -60.72
CA GLU A 428 -35.26 7.18 -61.20
C GLU A 428 -36.06 7.35 -62.50
N VAL A 429 -36.82 8.43 -62.61
CA VAL A 429 -37.57 8.77 -63.82
C VAL A 429 -36.61 9.18 -64.93
N ILE A 430 -36.68 8.47 -66.07
CA ILE A 430 -35.94 8.79 -67.30
C ILE A 430 -36.82 9.63 -68.23
N GLU A 431 -38.09 9.27 -68.33
CA GLU A 431 -39.04 9.81 -69.31
C GLU A 431 -40.45 9.80 -68.71
N LEU A 432 -41.23 10.84 -69.01
CA LEU A 432 -42.66 10.93 -68.68
C LEU A 432 -43.45 11.27 -69.94
N ALA A 433 -44.63 10.68 -70.06
CA ALA A 433 -45.61 11.07 -71.06
C ALA A 433 -46.09 12.52 -70.82
N GLU A 434 -46.50 13.21 -71.88
CA GLU A 434 -46.86 14.61 -71.82
C GLU A 434 -48.07 14.86 -70.89
N GLY A 435 -47.87 15.69 -69.86
CA GLY A 435 -48.91 16.00 -68.87
C GLY A 435 -49.09 14.96 -67.77
N GLU A 436 -48.43 13.80 -67.87
CA GLU A 436 -48.56 12.71 -66.90
C GLU A 436 -47.59 12.82 -65.70
N LYS A 437 -47.97 12.15 -64.61
CA LYS A 437 -47.15 12.00 -63.40
C LYS A 437 -47.25 10.57 -62.91
N ILE A 438 -46.15 10.03 -62.39
CA ILE A 438 -46.16 8.70 -61.76
C ILE A 438 -46.89 8.78 -60.42
N LEU A 439 -47.81 7.84 -60.20
CA LEU A 439 -48.62 7.71 -58.99
C LEU A 439 -48.33 6.38 -58.27
N PRO A 440 -48.67 6.27 -56.97
CA PRO A 440 -48.57 5.01 -56.26
C PRO A 440 -49.44 3.95 -56.94
N LEU A 441 -48.93 2.72 -57.01
CA LEU A 441 -49.55 1.55 -57.64
C LEU A 441 -49.63 1.59 -59.18
N ASP A 442 -49.00 2.55 -59.84
CA ASP A 442 -48.75 2.44 -61.28
C ASP A 442 -47.90 1.17 -61.53
N ARG A 443 -48.23 0.45 -62.62
CA ARG A 443 -47.72 -0.89 -62.92
C ARG A 443 -46.37 -0.79 -63.63
N ILE A 444 -45.49 -1.72 -63.32
CA ILE A 444 -44.14 -1.78 -63.89
C ILE A 444 -44.01 -3.01 -64.76
N LEU A 445 -43.52 -2.81 -65.98
CA LEU A 445 -43.15 -3.87 -66.92
C LEU A 445 -41.67 -3.77 -67.26
N ILE A 446 -40.88 -4.75 -66.79
CA ILE A 446 -39.44 -4.80 -67.04
C ILE A 446 -39.19 -5.23 -68.49
N ASN A 447 -38.36 -4.45 -69.19
CA ASN A 447 -37.92 -4.79 -70.52
C ASN A 447 -36.71 -5.73 -70.41
N ILE A 448 -36.97 -7.05 -70.31
CA ILE A 448 -35.90 -8.05 -70.23
C ILE A 448 -35.24 -8.14 -71.61
N LYS A 449 -34.11 -7.47 -71.78
CA LYS A 449 -33.16 -7.84 -72.84
C LYS A 449 -32.60 -9.21 -72.45
N GLN A 450 -33.02 -10.26 -73.17
CA GLN A 450 -32.38 -11.57 -73.11
C GLN A 450 -30.90 -11.46 -73.47
#